data_AF-A0AAP4DKA3-F1
#
_entry.id   AF-A0AAP4DKA3-F1
#
_cell.length_a   1.000
_cell.length_b   1.000
_cell.length_c   1.000
_cell.angle_alpha   90.00
_cell.angle_beta   90.00
_cell.angle_gamma   90.00
#
_symmetry.space_group_name_H-M   'P 1'
#
loop_
_entity.id
_entity.type
_entity.pdbx_description
1 polymer ?
#
loop_
_entity_poly.entity_id
_entity_poly.type
_entity_poly.pdbx_seq_one_letter_code
_entity_poly.pdbx_strand_id
1 'polypeptide(L)'
;SMNSTGKALSQADLVRNYVLMGLEPEHQSQLYDDYWRPMELAFGQKGYTDYFDSFMRNYLTVKTGEIPRIGDVYEAFKRYARKPGVMDSGMEALVADIRTYADYFCAMALDSEKDNILKMAFQDLRELKVDAAWPFLLVLYHDYKQGILSAADFLSATRLIESYIFRRAVCAIPTNSFTKTFATFYKVLDKKRYLESIAAHLLELPSYRRFPDDDEFQRELKTRDLYNFRNRSYGLRRFETHARKVR
;
A
#
# COMPACT_ATOMS: atom_id res chain seq x y z
N SER A 1 -4.95 -25.22 20.10
CA SER A 1 -6.16 -25.99 19.81
C SER A 1 -6.26 -26.19 18.30
N MET A 2 -6.45 -27.43 17.84
CA MET A 2 -6.44 -27.84 16.43
C MET A 2 -7.78 -27.54 15.76
N ASN A 3 -7.75 -27.02 14.53
CA ASN A 3 -8.91 -26.82 13.66
C ASN A 3 -9.65 -28.14 13.43
N SER A 4 -10.87 -28.26 13.97
CA SER A 4 -11.75 -29.44 13.88
C SER A 4 -12.63 -29.49 12.62
N THR A 5 -12.36 -28.66 11.60
CA THR A 5 -13.22 -28.51 10.40
C THR A 5 -12.53 -28.80 9.06
N GLY A 6 -11.30 -29.33 9.04
CA GLY A 6 -10.62 -29.72 7.79
C GLY A 6 -10.33 -28.58 6.80
N LYS A 7 -10.67 -27.33 7.13
CA LYS A 7 -10.38 -26.14 6.34
C LYS A 7 -8.94 -25.71 6.60
N ALA A 8 -8.16 -25.54 5.53
CA ALA A 8 -6.80 -25.01 5.62
C ALA A 8 -6.81 -23.65 6.34
N LEU A 9 -5.86 -23.44 7.25
CA LEU A 9 -5.67 -22.16 7.92
C LEU A 9 -5.40 -21.07 6.89
N SER A 10 -5.96 -19.87 7.09
CA SER A 10 -5.61 -18.71 6.27
C SER A 10 -4.15 -18.30 6.50
N GLN A 11 -3.56 -17.53 5.58
CA GLN A 11 -2.21 -17.00 5.81
C GLN A 11 -2.21 -16.10 7.06
N ALA A 12 -3.29 -15.33 7.27
CA ALA A 12 -3.49 -14.54 8.48
C ALA A 12 -3.42 -15.38 9.77
N ASP A 13 -4.13 -16.51 9.82
CA ASP A 13 -4.10 -17.40 10.99
C ASP A 13 -2.72 -18.02 11.21
N LEU A 14 -2.01 -18.37 10.12
CA LEU A 14 -0.65 -18.92 10.20
C LEU A 14 0.33 -17.90 10.78
N VAL A 15 0.26 -16.64 10.33
CA VAL A 15 1.08 -15.54 10.87
C VAL A 15 0.73 -15.29 12.34
N ARG A 16 -0.56 -15.20 12.69
CA ARG A 16 -1.00 -15.03 14.09
C ARG A 16 -0.45 -16.13 14.99
N ASN A 17 -0.62 -17.38 14.59
CA ASN A 17 -0.17 -18.52 15.38
C ASN A 17 1.35 -18.50 15.56
N TYR A 18 2.11 -18.09 14.55
CA TYR A 18 3.56 -17.98 14.65
C TYR A 18 4.00 -16.91 15.65
N VAL A 19 3.38 -15.73 15.63
CA VAL A 19 3.78 -14.64 16.53
C VAL A 19 3.45 -14.93 18.00
N LEU A 20 2.43 -15.76 18.24
CA LEU A 20 2.04 -16.17 19.60
C LEU A 20 2.77 -17.44 20.08
N MET A 21 3.50 -18.15 19.20
CA MET A 21 4.10 -19.44 19.53
C MET A 21 5.35 -19.30 20.41
N GLY A 22 5.46 -20.15 21.44
CA GLY A 22 6.66 -20.23 22.28
C GLY A 22 6.80 -19.13 23.31
N LEU A 23 5.75 -18.32 23.51
CA LEU A 23 5.66 -17.33 24.59
C LEU A 23 4.90 -17.93 25.79
N GLU A 24 5.21 -17.44 26.99
CA GLU A 24 4.42 -17.76 28.20
C GLU A 24 2.96 -17.27 28.07
N PRO A 25 1.97 -17.92 28.71
CA PRO A 25 0.55 -17.59 28.53
C PRO A 25 0.20 -16.12 28.76
N GLU A 26 0.82 -15.48 29.75
CA GLU A 26 0.62 -14.06 30.06
C GLU A 26 1.13 -13.17 28.92
N HIS A 27 2.32 -13.47 28.39
CA HIS A 27 2.89 -12.73 27.27
C HIS A 27 2.14 -12.97 25.95
N GLN A 28 1.59 -14.17 25.73
CA GLN A 28 0.70 -14.43 24.59
C GLN A 28 -0.55 -13.54 24.65
N SER A 29 -1.16 -13.45 25.84
CA SER A 29 -2.37 -12.66 26.05
C SER A 29 -2.10 -11.18 25.83
N GLN A 30 -1.01 -10.64 26.41
CA GLN A 30 -0.58 -9.26 26.21
C GLN A 30 -0.31 -8.95 24.73
N LEU A 31 0.50 -9.76 24.05
CA LEU A 31 0.82 -9.53 22.64
C LEU A 31 -0.43 -9.55 21.75
N TYR A 32 -1.38 -10.44 22.05
CA TYR A 32 -2.65 -10.51 21.35
C TYR A 32 -3.52 -9.28 21.64
N ASP A 33 -3.76 -8.95 22.90
CA ASP A 33 -4.69 -7.88 23.30
C ASP A 33 -4.16 -6.49 22.97
N ASP A 34 -2.86 -6.26 23.12
CA ASP A 34 -2.24 -4.96 22.93
C ASP A 34 -1.95 -4.64 21.47
N TYR A 35 -1.67 -5.66 20.64
CA TYR A 35 -1.24 -5.44 19.26
C TYR A 35 -2.08 -6.15 18.20
N TRP A 36 -2.28 -7.47 18.33
CA TRP A 36 -2.91 -8.25 17.26
C TRP A 36 -4.41 -7.98 17.14
N ARG A 37 -5.14 -7.98 18.26
CA ARG A 37 -6.58 -7.76 18.31
C ARG A 37 -6.96 -6.34 17.84
N PRO A 38 -6.28 -5.25 18.25
CA PRO A 38 -6.53 -3.93 17.68
C PRO A 38 -6.37 -3.89 16.16
N MET A 39 -5.37 -4.59 15.62
CA MET A 39 -5.20 -4.73 14.17
C MET A 39 -6.37 -5.49 13.53
N GLU A 40 -6.79 -6.64 14.07
CA GLU A 40 -7.98 -7.38 13.59
C GLU A 40 -9.23 -6.49 13.56
N LEU A 41 -9.43 -5.68 14.60
CA LEU A 41 -10.55 -4.73 14.69
C LEU A 41 -10.44 -3.58 13.67
N ALA A 42 -9.24 -3.06 13.42
CA ALA A 42 -9.01 -1.98 12.46
C ALA A 42 -9.36 -2.38 11.02
N PHE A 43 -9.05 -3.63 10.65
CA PHE A 43 -9.49 -4.20 9.37
C PHE A 43 -11.00 -4.46 9.30
N GLY A 44 -11.62 -4.74 10.46
CA GLY A 44 -12.97 -5.27 10.55
C GLY A 44 -13.08 -6.70 10.01
N GLN A 45 -14.17 -7.40 10.32
CA GLN A 45 -14.29 -8.84 10.03
C GLN A 45 -14.12 -9.18 8.54
N LYS A 46 -14.80 -8.42 7.66
CA LYS A 46 -14.70 -8.61 6.21
C LYS A 46 -13.34 -8.17 5.68
N GLY A 47 -12.85 -6.99 6.11
CA GLY A 47 -11.57 -6.46 5.65
C GLY A 47 -10.41 -7.37 6.03
N TYR A 48 -10.45 -7.98 7.22
CA TYR A 48 -9.41 -8.89 7.67
C TYR A 48 -9.34 -10.15 6.79
N THR A 49 -10.50 -10.69 6.39
CA THR A 49 -10.55 -11.86 5.50
C THR A 49 -10.10 -11.52 4.08
N ASP A 50 -10.53 -10.37 3.55
CA ASP A 50 -10.35 -10.02 2.14
C ASP A 50 -8.99 -9.37 1.85
N TYR A 51 -8.40 -8.65 2.81
CA TYR A 51 -7.24 -7.78 2.58
C TYR A 51 -6.00 -8.12 3.39
N PHE A 52 -6.08 -8.91 4.47
CA PHE A 52 -4.92 -9.14 5.34
C PHE A 52 -3.74 -9.76 4.58
N ASP A 53 -3.99 -10.77 3.74
CA ASP A 53 -2.93 -11.43 2.97
C ASP A 53 -2.24 -10.46 1.99
N SER A 54 -3.03 -9.56 1.37
CA SER A 54 -2.52 -8.51 0.49
C SER A 54 -1.71 -7.46 1.28
N PHE A 55 -2.21 -7.06 2.45
CA PHE A 55 -1.49 -6.18 3.38
C PHE A 55 -0.15 -6.80 3.77
N MET A 56 -0.13 -8.04 4.26
CA MET A 56 1.09 -8.71 4.70
C MET A 56 2.09 -8.86 3.55
N ARG A 57 1.62 -9.15 2.33
CA ARG A 57 2.45 -9.11 1.14
C ARG A 57 3.08 -7.73 0.93
N ASN A 58 2.31 -6.65 1.02
CA ASN A 58 2.83 -5.29 0.85
C ASN A 58 3.81 -4.91 1.97
N TYR A 59 3.50 -5.25 3.22
CA TYR A 59 4.37 -5.07 4.37
C TYR A 59 5.73 -5.77 4.17
N LEU A 60 5.71 -7.04 3.78
CA LEU A 60 6.94 -7.80 3.51
C LEU A 60 7.71 -7.19 2.33
N THR A 61 7.03 -6.69 1.30
CA THR A 61 7.67 -5.96 0.21
C THR A 61 8.37 -4.69 0.69
N VAL A 62 7.77 -3.94 1.61
CA VAL A 62 8.42 -2.77 2.21
C VAL A 62 9.67 -3.19 2.99
N LYS A 63 9.58 -4.22 3.83
CA LYS A 63 10.67 -4.60 4.73
C LYS A 63 11.80 -5.38 4.08
N THR A 64 11.52 -6.10 3.00
CA THR A 64 12.51 -6.97 2.34
C THR A 64 12.91 -6.49 0.95
N GLY A 65 12.06 -5.69 0.29
CA GLY A 65 12.19 -5.39 -1.14
C GLY A 65 11.80 -6.55 -2.06
N GLU A 66 11.39 -7.70 -1.51
CA GLU A 66 10.93 -8.86 -2.27
C GLU A 66 9.40 -8.88 -2.33
N ILE A 67 8.85 -9.33 -3.45
CA ILE A 67 7.40 -9.39 -3.67
C ILE A 67 6.97 -10.85 -3.55
N PRO A 68 6.53 -11.32 -2.36
CA PRO A 68 6.06 -12.69 -2.22
C PRO A 68 4.76 -12.91 -3.01
N ARG A 69 4.52 -14.16 -3.39
CA ARG A 69 3.19 -14.58 -3.86
C ARG A 69 2.24 -14.63 -2.66
N ILE A 70 0.96 -14.39 -2.88
CA ILE A 70 -0.05 -14.36 -1.80
C ILE A 70 -0.07 -15.69 -1.03
N GLY A 71 -0.01 -16.84 -1.71
CA GLY A 71 0.03 -18.15 -1.06
C GLY A 71 1.32 -18.45 -0.27
N ASP A 72 2.38 -17.67 -0.47
CA ASP A 72 3.69 -17.86 0.15
C ASP A 72 3.98 -16.80 1.24
N VAL A 73 2.98 -15.98 1.61
CA VAL A 73 3.13 -14.88 2.58
C VAL A 73 3.64 -15.38 3.93
N TYR A 74 3.09 -16.48 4.42
CA TYR A 74 3.50 -17.08 5.69
C TYR A 74 4.97 -17.53 5.66
N GLU A 75 5.40 -18.21 4.59
CA GLU A 75 6.79 -18.64 4.45
C GLU A 75 7.75 -17.46 4.34
N ALA A 76 7.38 -16.42 3.59
CA ALA A 76 8.14 -15.19 3.50
C ALA A 76 8.23 -14.46 4.85
N PHE A 77 7.13 -14.42 5.61
CA PHE A 77 7.09 -13.85 6.94
C PHE A 77 8.02 -14.59 7.92
N LYS A 78 7.98 -15.92 7.97
CA LYS A 78 8.89 -16.71 8.81
C LYS A 78 10.36 -16.43 8.51
N ARG A 79 10.72 -16.37 7.22
CA ARG A 79 12.10 -16.03 6.81
C ARG A 79 12.49 -14.63 7.28
N TYR A 80 11.58 -13.67 7.17
CA TYR A 80 11.81 -12.31 7.63
C TYR A 80 11.97 -12.22 9.15
N ALA A 81 11.08 -12.85 9.91
CA ALA A 81 11.09 -12.85 11.37
C ALA A 81 12.36 -13.48 11.99
N ARG A 82 13.00 -14.41 11.27
CA ARG A 82 14.24 -15.08 11.70
C ARG A 82 15.52 -14.34 11.31
N LYS A 83 15.44 -13.20 10.61
CA LYS A 83 16.63 -12.40 10.31
C LYS A 83 17.22 -11.88 11.63
N PRO A 84 18.54 -11.95 11.85
CA PRO A 84 19.17 -11.57 13.12
C PRO A 84 18.65 -10.24 13.69
N GLY A 85 18.73 -9.13 12.94
CA GLY A 85 18.25 -7.84 13.44
C GLY A 85 16.76 -7.73 13.77
N VAL A 86 15.90 -8.57 13.17
CA VAL A 86 14.46 -8.64 13.52
C VAL A 86 14.27 -9.49 14.77
N MET A 87 14.92 -10.65 14.82
CA MET A 87 14.87 -11.57 15.95
C MET A 87 15.43 -10.93 17.23
N ASP A 88 16.53 -10.19 17.10
CA ASP A 88 17.20 -9.49 18.20
C ASP A 88 16.32 -8.36 18.78
N SER A 89 15.45 -7.76 17.97
CA SER A 89 14.49 -6.74 18.40
C SER A 89 13.29 -7.34 19.17
N GLY A 90 13.08 -8.66 19.09
CA GLY A 90 12.00 -9.37 19.75
C GLY A 90 10.68 -9.41 18.97
N MET A 91 9.83 -10.37 19.35
CA MET A 91 8.54 -10.60 18.69
C MET A 91 7.57 -9.45 18.89
N GLU A 92 7.58 -8.83 20.07
CA GLU A 92 6.70 -7.69 20.37
C GLU A 92 6.96 -6.51 19.43
N ALA A 93 8.23 -6.13 19.22
CA ALA A 93 8.61 -5.07 18.30
C ALA A 93 8.17 -5.37 16.85
N LEU A 94 8.28 -6.64 16.43
CA LEU A 94 7.83 -7.08 15.11
C LEU A 94 6.30 -6.93 14.95
N VAL A 95 5.51 -7.37 15.93
CA VAL A 95 4.04 -7.26 15.87
C VAL A 95 3.58 -5.81 15.98
N ALA A 96 4.25 -4.99 16.81
CA ALA A 96 4.00 -3.57 16.92
C ALA A 96 4.23 -2.83 15.59
N ASP A 97 5.31 -3.17 14.88
CA ASP A 97 5.60 -2.62 13.56
C ASP A 97 4.59 -3.11 12.50
N ILE A 98 4.22 -4.39 12.50
CA ILE A 98 3.15 -4.91 11.63
C ILE A 98 1.85 -4.14 11.87
N ARG A 99 1.44 -3.97 13.13
CA ARG A 99 0.24 -3.20 13.50
C ARG A 99 0.31 -1.77 12.97
N THR A 100 1.46 -1.10 13.13
CA THR A 100 1.64 0.28 12.66
C THR A 100 1.40 0.38 11.14
N TYR A 101 1.96 -0.54 10.36
CA TYR A 101 1.74 -0.56 8.91
C TYR A 101 0.34 -1.03 8.52
N ALA A 102 -0.30 -1.88 9.32
CA ALA A 102 -1.69 -2.26 9.15
C ALA A 102 -2.62 -1.06 9.32
N ASP A 103 -2.38 -0.20 10.30
CA ASP A 103 -3.16 1.02 10.52
C ASP A 103 -3.06 1.96 9.30
N TYR A 104 -1.85 2.11 8.74
CA TYR A 104 -1.65 2.88 7.50
C TYR A 104 -2.39 2.25 6.32
N PHE A 105 -2.32 0.92 6.19
CA PHE A 105 -3.05 0.20 5.15
C PHE A 105 -4.56 0.40 5.29
N CYS A 106 -5.12 0.30 6.50
CA CYS A 106 -6.54 0.52 6.75
C CYS A 106 -6.96 1.95 6.42
N ALA A 107 -6.14 2.95 6.77
CA ALA A 107 -6.39 4.34 6.39
C ALA A 107 -6.49 4.53 4.88
N MET A 108 -5.58 3.92 4.13
CA MET A 108 -5.51 4.05 2.67
C MET A 108 -6.51 3.17 1.91
N ALA A 109 -6.68 1.92 2.31
CA ALA A 109 -7.42 0.90 1.56
C ALA A 109 -8.84 0.66 2.10
N LEU A 110 -9.10 0.95 3.37
CA LEU A 110 -10.37 0.64 4.06
C LEU A 110 -11.12 1.88 4.58
N ASP A 111 -10.77 3.06 4.08
CA ASP A 111 -11.45 4.33 4.38
C ASP A 111 -11.37 4.80 5.85
N SER A 112 -10.37 4.33 6.59
CA SER A 112 -10.17 4.67 8.02
C SER A 112 -9.37 5.95 8.26
N GLU A 113 -9.00 6.69 7.21
CA GLU A 113 -8.29 7.97 7.33
C GLU A 113 -9.18 9.06 7.95
N LYS A 114 -8.60 9.83 8.88
CA LYS A 114 -9.29 10.90 9.62
C LYS A 114 -9.12 12.27 8.96
N ASP A 115 -7.97 12.51 8.34
CA ASP A 115 -7.75 13.75 7.59
C ASP A 115 -8.58 13.72 6.30
N ASN A 116 -9.51 14.68 6.16
CA ASN A 116 -10.45 14.69 5.03
C ASN A 116 -9.74 14.84 3.67
N ILE A 117 -8.61 15.57 3.61
CA ILE A 117 -7.90 15.82 2.36
C ILE A 117 -7.18 14.55 1.91
N LEU A 118 -6.49 13.86 2.82
CA LEU A 118 -5.86 12.57 2.56
C LEU A 118 -6.91 11.50 2.29
N LYS A 119 -8.02 11.48 3.03
CA LYS A 119 -9.14 10.56 2.83
C LYS A 119 -9.67 10.63 1.39
N MET A 120 -9.89 11.84 0.87
CA MET A 120 -10.29 12.05 -0.52
C MET A 120 -9.24 11.55 -1.51
N ALA A 121 -7.94 11.80 -1.25
CA ALA A 121 -6.86 11.29 -2.10
C ALA A 121 -6.82 9.75 -2.13
N PHE A 122 -6.98 9.10 -0.98
CA PHE A 122 -7.04 7.64 -0.93
C PHE A 122 -8.29 7.07 -1.58
N GLN A 123 -9.44 7.75 -1.49
CA GLN A 123 -10.62 7.37 -2.24
C GLN A 123 -10.36 7.41 -3.76
N ASP A 124 -9.71 8.48 -4.25
CA ASP A 124 -9.30 8.59 -5.65
C ASP A 124 -8.39 7.42 -6.07
N LEU A 125 -7.40 7.07 -5.24
CA LEU A 125 -6.52 5.93 -5.47
C LEU A 125 -7.26 4.58 -5.51
N ARG A 126 -8.18 4.32 -4.58
CA ARG A 126 -8.96 3.08 -4.54
C ARG A 126 -9.82 2.91 -5.78
N GLU A 127 -10.45 3.98 -6.26
CA GLU A 127 -11.25 3.93 -7.49
C GLU A 127 -10.40 3.79 -8.76
N LEU A 128 -9.19 4.35 -8.75
CA LEU A 128 -8.21 4.12 -9.81
C LEU A 128 -7.61 2.70 -9.77
N LYS A 129 -7.79 1.94 -8.68
CA LYS A 129 -7.29 0.57 -8.47
C LYS A 129 -5.77 0.48 -8.55
N VAL A 130 -5.09 1.29 -7.73
CA VAL A 130 -3.63 1.44 -7.72
C VAL A 130 -2.89 0.38 -6.88
N ASP A 131 -3.41 -0.84 -6.79
CA ASP A 131 -2.96 -1.84 -5.80
C ASP A 131 -1.44 -2.12 -5.80
N ALA A 132 -0.81 -2.00 -6.97
CA ALA A 132 0.62 -2.16 -7.14
C ALA A 132 1.47 -1.08 -6.45
N ALA A 133 0.90 0.09 -6.13
CA ALA A 133 1.57 1.21 -5.49
C ALA A 133 1.47 1.17 -3.96
N TRP A 134 0.65 0.30 -3.37
CA TRP A 134 0.46 0.24 -1.91
C TRP A 134 1.76 0.07 -1.11
N PRO A 135 2.74 -0.77 -1.51
CA PRO A 135 4.01 -0.84 -0.80
C PRO A 135 4.73 0.52 -0.72
N PHE A 136 4.75 1.26 -1.83
CA PHE A 136 5.40 2.57 -1.85
C PHE A 136 4.65 3.59 -0.99
N LEU A 137 3.32 3.63 -1.11
CA LEU A 137 2.48 4.53 -0.32
C LEU A 137 2.55 4.24 1.19
N LEU A 138 2.69 2.97 1.59
CA LEU A 138 2.94 2.60 3.00
C LEU A 138 4.21 3.22 3.55
N VAL A 139 5.27 3.31 2.74
CA VAL A 139 6.51 3.95 3.16
C VAL A 139 6.35 5.46 3.28
N LEU A 140 5.71 6.11 2.30
CA LEU A 140 5.43 7.54 2.37
C LEU A 140 4.57 7.89 3.59
N TYR A 141 3.56 7.07 3.87
CA TYR A 141 2.69 7.24 5.03
C TYR A 141 3.48 7.09 6.34
N HIS A 142 4.38 6.10 6.43
CA HIS A 142 5.26 5.94 7.58
C HIS A 142 6.14 7.19 7.80
N ASP A 143 6.83 7.65 6.75
CA ASP A 143 7.69 8.84 6.85
C ASP A 143 6.88 10.12 7.17
N TYR A 144 5.61 10.21 6.73
CA TYR A 144 4.68 11.25 7.16
C TYR A 144 4.39 11.20 8.65
N LYS A 145 4.05 10.03 9.19
CA LYS A 145 3.78 9.87 10.63
C LYS A 145 5.01 10.05 11.51
N GLN A 146 6.21 9.81 10.98
CA GLN A 146 7.47 10.12 11.66
C GLN A 146 7.91 11.58 11.53
N GLY A 147 7.15 12.43 10.82
CA GLY A 147 7.48 13.84 10.63
C GLY A 147 8.63 14.11 9.64
N ILE A 148 9.06 13.08 8.89
CA ILE A 148 10.10 13.20 7.86
C ILE A 148 9.50 13.82 6.59
N LEU A 149 8.25 13.48 6.28
CA LEU A 149 7.49 14.00 5.13
C LEU A 149 6.35 14.88 5.64
N SER A 150 6.22 16.10 5.13
CA SER A 150 5.11 16.96 5.52
C SER A 150 3.77 16.42 5.00
N ALA A 151 2.65 16.81 5.62
CA ALA A 151 1.32 16.43 5.13
C ALA A 151 1.08 16.94 3.69
N ALA A 152 1.57 18.15 3.38
CA ALA A 152 1.44 18.76 2.06
C ALA A 152 2.26 18.00 1.00
N ASP A 153 3.48 17.59 1.33
CA ASP A 153 4.33 16.81 0.43
C ASP A 153 3.82 15.39 0.26
N PHE A 154 3.30 14.77 1.33
CA PHE A 154 2.68 13.45 1.25
C PHE A 154 1.45 13.46 0.33
N LEU A 155 0.59 14.47 0.47
CA LEU A 155 -0.53 14.67 -0.43
C LEU A 155 -0.04 14.87 -1.88
N SER A 156 0.96 15.72 -2.09
CA SER A 156 1.50 16.02 -3.41
C SER A 156 2.11 14.78 -4.08
N ALA A 157 2.89 13.99 -3.33
CA ALA A 157 3.42 12.71 -3.78
C ALA A 157 2.29 11.71 -4.13
N THR A 158 1.26 11.63 -3.30
CA THR A 158 0.07 10.80 -3.54
C THR A 158 -0.62 11.18 -4.86
N ARG A 159 -0.82 12.48 -5.10
CA ARG A 159 -1.40 13.00 -6.35
C ARG A 159 -0.50 12.79 -7.56
N LEU A 160 0.82 12.79 -7.37
CA LEU A 160 1.77 12.49 -8.43
C LEU A 160 1.70 11.01 -8.85
N ILE A 161 1.58 10.09 -7.88
CA ILE A 161 1.36 8.66 -8.16
C ILE A 161 0.02 8.42 -8.88
N GLU A 162 -1.05 9.08 -8.42
CA GLU A 162 -2.36 9.08 -9.09
C GLU A 162 -2.25 9.53 -10.56
N SER A 163 -1.59 10.67 -10.79
CA SER A 163 -1.36 11.23 -12.13
C SER A 163 -0.59 10.26 -13.02
N TYR A 164 0.51 9.69 -12.52
CA TYR A 164 1.33 8.72 -13.23
C TYR A 164 0.53 7.49 -13.67
N ILE A 165 -0.24 6.89 -12.75
CA ILE A 165 -1.03 5.70 -13.06
C ILE A 165 -2.16 6.03 -14.03
N PHE A 166 -2.87 7.13 -13.82
CA PHE A 166 -3.99 7.51 -14.68
C PHE A 166 -3.54 7.88 -16.09
N ARG A 167 -2.47 8.66 -16.24
CA ARG A 167 -1.89 9.00 -17.54
C ARG A 167 -1.48 7.77 -18.31
N ARG A 168 -0.80 6.82 -17.67
CA ARG A 168 -0.46 5.54 -18.30
C ARG A 168 -1.68 4.75 -18.75
N ALA A 169 -2.74 4.75 -17.95
CA ALA A 169 -3.98 4.07 -18.30
C ALA A 169 -4.66 4.70 -19.53
N VAL A 170 -4.69 6.03 -19.62
CA VAL A 170 -5.18 6.76 -20.81
C VAL A 170 -4.29 6.50 -22.02
N CYS A 171 -2.96 6.55 -21.88
CA CYS A 171 -2.02 6.33 -22.97
C CYS A 171 -1.80 4.84 -23.33
N ALA A 172 -2.70 3.93 -22.93
CA ALA A 172 -2.63 2.50 -23.23
C ALA A 172 -1.37 1.76 -22.71
N ILE A 173 -0.62 2.33 -21.77
CA ILE A 173 0.64 1.72 -21.33
C ILE A 173 0.35 0.57 -20.36
N PRO A 174 0.81 -0.67 -20.63
CA PRO A 174 0.48 -1.84 -19.81
C PRO A 174 0.91 -1.71 -18.35
N THR A 175 0.16 -2.30 -17.42
CA THR A 175 0.39 -2.18 -15.96
C THR A 175 1.35 -3.24 -15.37
N ASN A 176 1.85 -4.15 -16.20
CA ASN A 176 2.70 -5.28 -15.81
C ASN A 176 4.00 -4.85 -15.09
N SER A 177 4.45 -3.62 -15.30
CA SER A 177 5.63 -3.07 -14.63
C SER A 177 5.38 -2.52 -13.23
N PHE A 178 4.14 -2.15 -12.88
CA PHE A 178 3.88 -1.31 -11.70
C PHE A 178 4.38 -1.93 -10.41
N THR A 179 4.07 -3.20 -10.16
CA THR A 179 4.43 -3.87 -8.90
C THR A 179 5.94 -3.82 -8.66
N LYS A 180 6.75 -4.07 -9.70
CA LYS A 180 8.21 -4.03 -9.58
C LYS A 180 8.73 -2.61 -9.46
N THR A 181 8.16 -1.66 -10.22
CA THR A 181 8.54 -0.24 -10.13
C THR A 181 8.33 0.30 -8.72
N PHE A 182 7.15 0.08 -8.12
CA PHE A 182 6.83 0.62 -6.80
C PHE A 182 7.52 -0.11 -5.64
N ALA A 183 7.75 -1.42 -5.75
CA ALA A 183 8.42 -2.19 -4.69
C ALA A 183 9.84 -1.70 -4.36
N THR A 184 10.55 -1.12 -5.34
CA THR A 184 11.92 -0.61 -5.14
C THR A 184 12.01 0.92 -5.18
N PHE A 185 10.92 1.61 -5.46
CA PHE A 185 10.89 3.06 -5.71
C PHE A 185 11.48 3.86 -4.56
N TYR A 186 11.17 3.46 -3.33
CA TYR A 186 11.65 4.17 -2.15
C TYR A 186 13.18 4.12 -1.96
N LYS A 187 13.84 3.07 -2.46
CA LYS A 187 15.28 2.86 -2.24
C LYS A 187 16.17 3.89 -2.93
N VAL A 188 15.63 4.62 -3.91
CA VAL A 188 16.37 5.58 -4.73
C VAL A 188 16.06 7.03 -4.38
N LEU A 189 15.26 7.28 -3.33
CA LEU A 189 14.80 8.63 -2.99
C LEU A 189 15.78 9.36 -2.07
N ASP A 190 15.96 10.66 -2.35
CA ASP A 190 16.65 11.59 -1.48
C ASP A 190 15.65 12.19 -0.50
N LYS A 191 15.65 11.70 0.74
CA LYS A 191 14.72 12.16 1.79
C LYS A 191 14.83 13.64 2.12
N LYS A 192 15.95 14.31 1.81
CA LYS A 192 16.09 15.76 2.02
C LYS A 192 15.35 16.58 0.97
N ARG A 193 15.12 15.99 -0.20
CA ARG A 193 14.40 16.58 -1.35
C ARG A 193 13.34 15.59 -1.81
N TYR A 194 12.46 15.26 -0.87
CA TYR A 194 11.65 14.06 -0.97
C TYR A 194 10.71 14.12 -2.18
N LEU A 195 9.94 15.21 -2.32
CA LEU A 195 9.00 15.37 -3.42
C LEU A 195 9.71 15.48 -4.77
N GLU A 196 10.81 16.24 -4.84
CA GLU A 196 11.60 16.41 -6.07
C GLU A 196 12.24 15.08 -6.51
N SER A 197 12.73 14.27 -5.56
CA SER A 197 13.30 12.96 -5.89
C SER A 197 12.25 11.98 -6.42
N ILE A 198 11.01 12.04 -5.91
CA ILE A 198 9.90 11.24 -6.45
C ILE A 198 9.58 11.68 -7.88
N ALA A 199 9.48 12.99 -8.12
CA ALA A 199 9.19 13.54 -9.44
C ALA A 199 10.29 13.21 -10.44
N ALA A 200 11.56 13.45 -10.09
CA ALA A 200 12.71 13.12 -10.91
C ALA A 200 12.72 11.62 -11.25
N HIS A 201 12.55 10.75 -10.26
CA HIS A 201 12.58 9.31 -10.52
C HIS A 201 11.44 8.85 -11.44
N LEU A 202 10.22 9.40 -11.32
CA LEU A 202 9.13 9.09 -12.25
C LEU A 202 9.45 9.53 -13.69
N LEU A 203 10.05 10.71 -13.87
CA LEU A 203 10.43 11.24 -15.18
C LEU A 203 11.56 10.44 -15.83
N GLU A 204 12.47 9.88 -15.03
CA GLU A 204 13.59 9.06 -15.50
C GLU A 204 13.19 7.63 -15.89
N LEU A 205 11.97 7.18 -15.58
CA LEU A 205 11.54 5.83 -15.91
C LEU A 205 11.54 5.60 -17.45
N PRO A 206 12.23 4.57 -17.96
CA PRO A 206 12.40 4.41 -19.40
C PRO A 206 11.25 3.65 -20.06
N SER A 207 11.10 3.82 -21.37
CA SER A 207 10.30 2.96 -22.25
C SER A 207 8.88 2.70 -21.71
N TYR A 208 8.45 1.45 -21.57
CA TYR A 208 7.11 1.07 -21.07
C TYR A 208 6.87 1.35 -19.57
N ARG A 209 7.85 1.89 -18.85
CA ARG A 209 7.71 2.39 -17.48
C ARG A 209 7.58 3.91 -17.40
N ARG A 210 7.75 4.62 -18.52
CA ARG A 210 7.78 6.08 -18.57
C ARG A 210 6.52 6.75 -18.05
N PHE A 211 6.69 8.01 -17.69
CA PHE A 211 5.61 8.93 -17.37
C PHE A 211 5.18 9.66 -18.66
N PRO A 212 3.94 9.48 -19.16
CA PRO A 212 3.44 10.27 -20.29
C PRO A 212 3.43 11.77 -19.99
N ASP A 213 3.96 12.54 -20.94
CA ASP A 213 3.93 14.01 -20.90
C ASP A 213 2.52 14.55 -21.19
N ASP A 214 2.39 15.88 -21.12
CA ASP A 214 1.10 16.56 -21.30
C ASP A 214 0.58 16.44 -22.73
N ASP A 215 1.46 16.53 -23.74
CA ASP A 215 1.06 16.52 -25.15
C ASP A 215 0.54 15.14 -25.56
N GLU A 216 1.24 14.08 -25.16
CA GLU A 216 0.78 12.71 -25.35
C GLU A 216 -0.52 12.46 -24.62
N PHE A 217 -0.60 12.82 -23.33
CA PHE A 217 -1.80 12.58 -22.55
C PHE A 217 -3.02 13.30 -23.14
N GLN A 218 -2.87 14.58 -23.52
CA GLN A 218 -3.95 15.35 -24.13
C GLN A 218 -4.40 14.78 -25.48
N ARG A 219 -3.46 14.28 -26.30
CA ARG A 219 -3.79 13.63 -27.57
C ARG A 219 -4.60 12.37 -27.33
N GLU A 220 -4.12 11.47 -26.49
CA GLU A 220 -4.79 10.19 -26.20
C GLU A 220 -6.13 10.38 -25.49
N LEU A 221 -6.25 11.40 -24.63
CA LEU A 221 -7.51 11.73 -23.96
C LEU A 221 -8.63 12.10 -24.97
N LYS A 222 -8.29 12.70 -26.12
CA LYS A 222 -9.25 13.12 -27.16
C LYS A 222 -9.64 11.99 -28.11
N THR A 223 -8.74 11.03 -28.35
CA THR A 223 -8.90 10.01 -29.39
C THR A 223 -9.35 8.66 -28.83
N ARG A 224 -9.08 8.38 -27.56
CA ARG A 224 -9.38 7.09 -26.95
C ARG A 224 -10.85 6.94 -26.59
N ASP A 225 -11.38 5.73 -26.75
CA ASP A 225 -12.65 5.33 -26.16
C ASP A 225 -12.53 5.26 -24.62
N LEU A 226 -12.84 6.38 -23.97
CA LEU A 226 -12.91 6.48 -22.50
C LEU A 226 -14.25 5.99 -21.94
N TYR A 227 -15.23 5.65 -22.80
CA TYR A 227 -16.53 5.17 -22.35
C TYR A 227 -16.49 3.67 -21.98
N ASN A 228 -15.71 2.87 -22.72
CA ASN A 228 -15.44 1.46 -22.42
C ASN A 228 -14.14 1.25 -21.61
N PHE A 229 -13.62 2.31 -21.01
CA PHE A 229 -12.37 2.32 -20.26
C PHE A 229 -12.54 1.81 -18.82
N ARG A 230 -11.63 0.95 -18.36
CA ARG A 230 -11.64 0.37 -16.99
C ARG A 230 -11.74 1.44 -15.90
N ASN A 231 -11.08 2.59 -16.08
CA ASN A 231 -11.09 3.68 -15.10
C ASN A 231 -12.03 4.83 -15.49
N ARG A 232 -13.07 4.55 -16.30
CA ARG A 232 -14.10 5.52 -16.73
C ARG A 232 -14.72 6.25 -15.55
N SER A 233 -15.25 5.53 -14.56
CA SER A 233 -15.99 6.14 -13.45
C SER A 233 -15.13 7.13 -12.68
N TYR A 234 -13.87 6.75 -12.43
CA TYR A 234 -12.88 7.63 -11.84
C TYR A 234 -12.66 8.88 -12.71
N GLY A 235 -12.39 8.71 -14.01
CA GLY A 235 -12.13 9.82 -14.93
C GLY A 235 -13.31 10.81 -14.99
N LEU A 236 -14.52 10.32 -15.23
CA LEU A 236 -15.73 11.15 -15.32
C LEU A 236 -15.98 11.94 -14.03
N ARG A 237 -15.88 11.29 -12.87
CA ARG A 237 -16.04 11.95 -11.58
C ARG A 237 -15.01 13.07 -11.39
N ARG A 238 -13.75 12.85 -11.78
CA ARG A 238 -12.69 13.87 -11.67
C ARG A 238 -13.00 15.09 -12.54
N PHE A 239 -13.50 14.89 -13.76
CA PHE A 239 -13.93 15.99 -14.64
C PHE A 239 -15.12 16.76 -14.03
N GLU A 240 -16.14 16.07 -13.55
CA GLU A 240 -17.33 16.69 -12.94
C GLU A 240 -16.97 17.49 -11.68
N THR A 241 -16.11 16.93 -10.83
CA THR A 241 -15.71 17.58 -9.57
C THR A 241 -14.80 18.78 -9.81
N HIS A 242 -13.95 18.74 -10.85
CA HIS A 242 -13.14 19.90 -11.23
C HIS A 242 -14.02 21.07 -11.69
N ALA A 243 -15.02 20.81 -12.54
CA ALA A 243 -15.94 21.84 -13.03
C ALA A 243 -16.79 22.48 -11.91
N ARG A 244 -17.12 21.71 -10.85
CA ARG A 244 -17.88 22.21 -9.70
C ARG A 244 -17.08 23.11 -8.75
N LYS A 245 -15.74 23.07 -8.79
CA LYS A 245 -14.89 23.99 -8.00
C LYS A 245 -14.77 25.39 -8.61
N VAL A 246 -15.36 25.63 -9.80
CA VAL A 246 -15.36 26.93 -10.50
C VAL A 246 -16.71 27.66 -10.33
N ARG A 247 -17.46 27.37 -9.27
CA ARG A 247 -18.67 28.11 -8.89
C ARG A 247 -18.62 28.51 -7.42
#